data_AF-A0A4R3VL85-F1
#
_entry.id   AF-A0A4R3VL85-F1
#
_cell.length_a   1.000
_cell.length_b   1.000
_cell.length_c   1.000
_cell.angle_alpha   90.00
_cell.angle_beta   90.00
_cell.angle_gamma   90.00
#
_symmetry.space_group_name_H-M   'P 1'
#
loop_
_entity.id
_entity.type
_entity.pdbx_description
1 polymer ?
#
loop_
_entity_poly.entity_id
_entity_poly.type
_entity_poly.pdbx_seq_one_letter_code
_entity_poly.pdbx_strand_id
1 'polypeptide(L)'
;MQEAKSFKIPKRLILEGYEKVKSNQGAAGVDQVTIADFDKSLKSNLYKLWNRMSSGSYHPMSVRLVEIPKSGGGTRHLGIPSVIDRIAQMSAVLVLQPKLDPIFHEDSYGY
;
A
#
# COMPACT_ATOMS: atom_id res chain seq x y z
N MET A 1 -16.67 -6.52 -28.20
CA MET A 1 -16.41 -5.86 -26.89
C MET A 1 -15.25 -6.57 -26.20
N GLN A 2 -14.02 -6.20 -26.53
CA GLN A 2 -12.80 -6.46 -25.74
C GLN A 2 -12.31 -5.04 -25.41
N GLU A 3 -12.08 -4.62 -24.18
CA GLU A 3 -11.20 -5.21 -23.17
C GLU A 3 -11.80 -5.04 -21.77
N ALA A 4 -11.91 -6.10 -20.98
CA ALA A 4 -12.62 -6.03 -19.70
C ALA A 4 -11.88 -5.22 -18.61
N LYS A 5 -10.58 -4.90 -18.78
CA LYS A 5 -9.71 -4.12 -17.84
C LYS A 5 -8.50 -3.52 -18.55
N SER A 6 -8.15 -2.25 -18.25
CA SER A 6 -7.01 -1.52 -18.83
C SER A 6 -5.63 -2.05 -18.40
N PHE A 7 -5.53 -2.67 -17.22
CA PHE A 7 -4.28 -3.22 -16.68
C PHE A 7 -4.44 -4.68 -16.23
N LYS A 8 -3.44 -5.51 -16.55
CA LYS A 8 -3.39 -6.93 -16.17
C LYS A 8 -2.77 -7.09 -14.77
N ILE A 9 -3.56 -6.85 -13.73
CA ILE A 9 -3.14 -7.03 -12.33
C ILE A 9 -3.73 -8.34 -11.79
N PRO A 10 -2.91 -9.32 -11.35
CA PRO A 10 -3.42 -10.54 -10.72
C PRO A 10 -4.07 -10.23 -9.36
N LYS A 11 -5.23 -10.83 -9.06
CA LYS A 11 -5.84 -10.71 -7.72
C LYS A 11 -4.92 -11.22 -6.59
N ARG A 12 -4.12 -12.24 -6.89
CA ARG A 12 -3.13 -12.80 -5.96
C ARG A 12 -2.09 -11.77 -5.53
N LEU A 13 -1.66 -10.88 -6.43
CA LEU A 13 -0.71 -9.81 -6.09
C LEU A 13 -1.29 -8.86 -5.03
N ILE A 14 -2.58 -8.51 -5.15
CA ILE A 14 -3.27 -7.66 -4.19
C ILE A 14 -3.41 -8.36 -2.82
N LEU A 15 -3.64 -9.69 -2.83
CA LEU A 15 -3.68 -10.49 -1.61
C LEU A 15 -2.31 -10.54 -0.92
N GLU A 16 -1.24 -10.82 -1.66
CA GLU A 16 0.13 -10.83 -1.15
C GLU A 16 0.54 -9.45 -0.59
N GLY A 17 0.14 -8.37 -1.27
CA GLY A 17 0.31 -7.00 -0.77
C GLY A 17 -0.41 -6.76 0.56
N TYR A 18 -1.63 -7.30 0.71
CA TYR A 18 -2.36 -7.24 1.98
C TYR A 18 -1.67 -8.03 3.10
N GLU A 19 -1.19 -9.23 2.84
CA GLU A 19 -0.50 -10.05 3.84
C GLU A 19 0.74 -9.33 4.39
N LYS A 20 1.53 -8.70 3.52
CA LYS A 20 2.68 -7.87 3.91
C LYS A 20 2.29 -6.61 4.69
N VAL A 21 1.21 -5.94 4.32
CA VAL A 21 0.73 -4.77 5.07
C VAL A 21 0.20 -5.17 6.45
N LYS A 22 -0.49 -6.31 6.53
CA LYS A 22 -1.02 -6.85 7.79
C LYS A 22 0.10 -7.16 8.79
N SER A 23 1.19 -7.76 8.34
CA SER A 23 2.32 -8.09 9.22
C SER A 23 3.00 -6.85 9.83
N ASN A 24 2.90 -5.69 9.17
CA ASN A 24 3.54 -4.46 9.62
C ASN A 24 2.77 -3.72 10.73
N GLN A 25 1.52 -4.12 11.04
CA GLN A 25 0.71 -3.58 12.14
C GLN A 25 0.60 -2.04 12.18
N GLY A 26 0.61 -1.39 11.00
CA GLY A 26 0.60 0.06 10.90
C GLY A 26 -0.72 0.71 11.35
N ALA A 27 -0.64 1.93 11.87
CA ALA A 27 -1.80 2.72 12.29
C ALA A 27 -2.77 3.04 11.15
N ALA A 28 -4.00 3.46 11.49
CA ALA A 28 -4.99 3.87 10.52
C ALA A 28 -4.58 5.16 9.76
N GLY A 29 -5.04 5.30 8.52
CA GLY A 29 -4.85 6.50 7.70
C GLY A 29 -5.90 7.57 8.00
N VAL A 30 -6.15 8.47 7.04
CA VAL A 30 -7.10 9.59 7.21
C VAL A 30 -8.56 9.14 7.35
N ASP A 31 -8.88 7.98 6.78
CA ASP A 31 -10.19 7.33 6.86
C ASP A 31 -10.45 6.63 8.20
N GLN A 32 -9.46 6.59 9.10
CA GLN A 32 -9.51 5.95 10.41
C GLN A 32 -9.83 4.45 10.36
N VAL A 33 -9.72 3.82 9.18
CA VAL A 33 -9.91 2.37 9.03
C VAL A 33 -8.66 1.65 9.50
N THR A 34 -8.81 0.81 10.53
CA THR A 34 -7.74 -0.06 10.99
C THR A 34 -7.64 -1.33 10.14
N ILE A 35 -6.54 -2.09 10.26
CA ILE A 35 -6.46 -3.42 9.64
C ILE A 35 -7.56 -4.36 10.16
N ALA A 36 -7.91 -4.28 11.45
CA ALA A 36 -9.00 -5.07 12.01
C ALA A 36 -10.36 -4.71 11.40
N ASP A 37 -10.62 -3.43 11.12
CA ASP A 37 -11.83 -3.00 10.42
C ASP A 37 -11.83 -3.44 8.96
N PHE A 38 -10.68 -3.35 8.29
CA PHE A 38 -10.52 -3.80 6.92
C PHE A 38 -10.81 -5.31 6.78
N ASP A 39 -10.40 -6.10 7.76
CA ASP A 39 -10.57 -7.56 7.79
C ASP A 39 -12.03 -7.99 7.88
N LYS A 40 -12.90 -7.20 8.52
CA LYS A 40 -14.35 -7.48 8.64
C LYS A 40 -15.02 -7.66 7.28
N SER A 41 -14.48 -7.06 6.22
CA SER A 41 -14.99 -7.16 4.85
C SER A 41 -13.89 -7.45 3.83
N LEU A 42 -12.89 -8.26 4.23
CA LEU A 42 -11.64 -8.48 3.49
C LEU A 42 -11.85 -8.73 1.99
N LYS A 43 -12.65 -9.74 1.63
CA LYS A 43 -12.89 -10.13 0.23
C LYS A 43 -13.47 -8.98 -0.60
N SER A 44 -14.41 -8.23 -0.04
CA SER A 44 -15.05 -7.08 -0.69
C SER A 44 -14.04 -5.94 -0.87
N ASN A 45 -13.27 -5.64 0.17
CA ASN A 45 -12.27 -4.58 0.14
C ASN A 45 -11.14 -4.86 -0.87
N LEU A 46 -10.58 -6.08 -0.86
CA LEU A 46 -9.56 -6.49 -1.83
C LEU A 46 -10.11 -6.48 -3.27
N TYR A 47 -11.35 -6.91 -3.47
CA TYR A 47 -11.98 -6.87 -4.80
C TYR A 47 -12.15 -5.43 -5.31
N LYS A 48 -12.62 -4.51 -4.45
CA LYS A 48 -12.78 -3.09 -4.81
C LYS A 48 -11.44 -2.48 -5.19
N LEU A 49 -10.38 -2.73 -4.41
CA LEU A 49 -9.03 -2.27 -4.72
C LEU A 49 -8.55 -2.82 -6.06
N TRP A 50 -8.54 -4.15 -6.21
CA TRP A 50 -8.13 -4.81 -7.44
C TRP A 50 -8.88 -4.27 -8.66
N ASN A 51 -10.20 -4.08 -8.54
CA ASN A 51 -11.01 -3.61 -9.64
C ASN A 51 -10.60 -2.20 -10.09
N ARG A 52 -10.46 -1.27 -9.14
CA ARG A 52 -10.06 0.11 -9.41
C ARG A 52 -8.65 0.21 -9.98
N MET A 53 -7.68 -0.54 -9.43
CA MET A 53 -6.32 -0.55 -9.96
C MET A 53 -6.28 -1.12 -11.38
N SER A 54 -7.02 -2.21 -11.63
CA SER A 54 -7.02 -2.85 -12.95
C SER A 54 -7.77 -2.04 -14.02
N SER A 55 -8.75 -1.22 -13.63
CA SER A 55 -9.47 -0.34 -14.56
C SER A 55 -8.81 1.03 -14.74
N GLY A 56 -7.76 1.35 -13.97
CA GLY A 56 -7.14 2.67 -13.99
C GLY A 56 -7.93 3.77 -13.28
N SER A 57 -8.97 3.42 -12.52
CA SER A 57 -9.80 4.38 -11.78
C SER A 57 -9.42 4.49 -10.30
N TYR A 58 -8.32 3.86 -9.90
CA TYR A 58 -7.78 4.00 -8.55
C TYR A 58 -7.23 5.41 -8.35
N HIS A 59 -7.70 6.08 -7.30
CA HIS A 59 -7.19 7.35 -6.82
C HIS A 59 -6.88 7.21 -5.33
N PRO A 60 -5.62 7.44 -4.90
CA PRO A 60 -5.22 7.27 -3.51
C PRO A 60 -5.83 8.37 -2.62
N MET A 61 -5.98 8.09 -1.33
CA MET A 61 -6.39 9.11 -0.37
C MET A 61 -5.20 9.96 0.08
N SER A 62 -5.49 11.11 0.67
CA SER A 62 -4.50 11.89 1.39
C SER A 62 -3.91 11.09 2.55
N VAL A 63 -2.60 11.26 2.80
CA VAL A 63 -1.94 10.67 3.98
C VAL A 63 -2.34 11.41 5.25
N ARG A 64 -2.46 10.69 6.37
CA ARG A 64 -2.69 11.29 7.69
C ARG A 64 -1.38 11.76 8.30
N LEU A 65 -1.30 13.05 8.64
CA LEU A 65 -0.15 13.62 9.32
C LEU A 65 -0.14 13.22 10.80
N VAL A 66 0.98 12.69 11.28
CA VAL A 66 1.23 12.42 12.70
C VAL A 66 2.55 13.04 13.09
N GLU A 67 2.56 13.77 14.20
CA GLU A 67 3.77 14.32 14.79
C GLU A 67 4.31 13.36 15.86
N ILE A 68 5.58 12.97 15.72
CA ILE A 68 6.29 12.12 16.68
C ILE A 68 7.46 12.91 17.25
N PRO A 69 7.66 12.95 18.58
CA PRO A 69 8.80 13.63 19.18
C PRO A 69 10.11 12.93 18.76
N LYS A 70 11.15 13.72 18.44
CA LYS A 70 12.51 13.20 18.24
C LYS A 70 13.24 13.09 19.59
N SER A 71 14.14 12.12 19.70
CA SER A 71 14.97 11.94 20.90
C SER A 71 15.86 13.15 21.23
N GLY A 72 16.29 13.92 20.22
CA GLY A 72 17.13 15.12 20.36
C GLY A 72 16.37 16.45 20.40
N GLY A 73 15.04 16.42 20.54
CA GLY A 73 14.18 17.61 20.47
C GLY A 73 13.58 17.88 19.09
N GLY A 74 12.45 18.61 19.08
CA GLY A 74 11.64 18.85 17.89
C GLY A 74 10.72 17.68 17.51
N THR A 75 10.01 17.83 16.40
CA THR A 75 9.02 16.86 15.89
C THR A 75 9.46 16.24 14.57
N ARG A 76 9.01 15.00 14.33
CA ARG A 76 9.07 14.28 13.07
C ARG A 76 7.65 14.12 12.56
N HIS A 77 7.38 14.64 11.38
CA HIS A 77 6.13 14.42 10.67
C HIS A 77 6.17 13.07 9.96
N LEU A 78 5.18 12.22 10.22
CA LEU A 78 4.90 10.99 9.47
C LEU A 78 3.61 11.15 8.69
N GLY A 79 3.65 10.77 7.41
CA GLY A 79 2.44 10.58 6.60
C GLY A 79 2.03 9.11 6.65
N ILE A 80 0.84 8.83 7.18
CA ILE A 80 0.30 7.48 7.29
C ILE A 80 -0.78 7.29 6.21
N PRO A 81 -0.52 6.52 5.13
CA PRO A 81 -1.54 6.22 4.13
C PRO A 81 -2.65 5.35 4.72
N SER A 82 -3.83 5.34 4.08
CA SER A 82 -4.90 4.40 4.42
C SER A 82 -4.46 2.94 4.22
N VAL A 83 -5.18 1.99 4.83
CA VAL A 83 -4.89 0.56 4.64
C VAL A 83 -4.93 0.18 3.16
N ILE A 84 -5.95 0.66 2.43
CA ILE A 84 -6.12 0.35 1.01
C ILE A 84 -4.96 0.90 0.16
N ASP A 85 -4.44 2.07 0.51
CA ASP A 85 -3.33 2.70 -0.21
C ASP A 85 -2.00 2.00 0.09
N ARG A 86 -1.78 1.56 1.34
CA ARG A 86 -0.60 0.74 1.67
C ARG A 86 -0.58 -0.57 0.90
N ILE A 87 -1.75 -1.21 0.71
CA ILE A 87 -1.86 -2.45 -0.08
C ILE A 87 -1.55 -2.17 -1.55
N ALA A 88 -2.05 -1.06 -2.10
CA ALA A 88 -1.75 -0.64 -3.48
C ALA A 88 -0.26 -0.38 -3.69
N GLN A 89 0.37 0.35 -2.78
CA GLN A 89 1.81 0.64 -2.78
C GLN A 89 2.64 -0.63 -2.66
N MET A 90 2.30 -1.52 -1.70
CA MET A 90 3.00 -2.79 -1.53
C MET A 90 2.86 -3.70 -2.76
N SER A 91 1.69 -3.69 -3.41
CA SER A 91 1.50 -4.42 -4.66
C SER A 91 2.43 -3.92 -5.77
N ALA A 92 2.71 -2.61 -5.82
CA ALA A 92 3.70 -2.05 -6.74
C ALA A 92 5.13 -2.47 -6.35
N VAL A 93 5.48 -2.41 -5.07
CA VAL A 93 6.79 -2.85 -4.55
C VAL A 93 7.08 -4.30 -4.93
N LEU A 94 6.13 -5.21 -4.73
CA LEU A 94 6.27 -6.64 -5.07
C LEU A 94 6.60 -6.89 -6.56
N VAL A 95 6.26 -5.95 -7.45
CA VAL A 95 6.54 -6.05 -8.90
C VAL A 95 7.83 -5.32 -9.28
N LEU A 96 8.08 -4.16 -8.68
CA LEU A 96 9.20 -3.29 -9.02
C LEU A 96 10.50 -3.75 -8.37
N GLN A 97 10.45 -4.10 -7.08
CA GLN A 97 11.63 -4.39 -6.28
C GLN A 97 12.51 -5.50 -6.88
N PRO A 98 11.99 -6.67 -7.30
CA PRO A 98 12.83 -7.73 -7.89
C PRO A 98 13.53 -7.32 -9.20
N LYS A 99 13.06 -6.25 -9.85
CA LYS A 99 13.64 -5.71 -11.09
C LYS A 99 14.61 -4.57 -10.82
N LEU A 100 14.38 -3.80 -9.75
CA LEU A 100 15.16 -2.62 -9.42
C LEU A 100 16.36 -2.95 -8.52
N ASP A 101 16.19 -3.86 -7.55
CA ASP A 101 17.25 -4.20 -6.60
C ASP A 101 18.57 -4.62 -7.28
N PRO A 102 18.57 -5.44 -8.35
CA PRO A 102 19.81 -5.81 -9.04
C PRO A 102 20.48 -4.67 -9.82
N ILE A 103 19.80 -3.53 -10.02
CA ILE A 103 20.31 -2.36 -10.75
C ILE A 103 21.02 -1.40 -9.78
N PHE A 104 20.74 -1.47 -8.48
CA PHE A 104 21.37 -0.59 -7.51
C PHE A 104 22.87 -0.87 -7.36
N HIS A 105 23.60 0.19 -6.99
CA HIS A 105 25.03 0.11 -6.69
C HIS A 105 25.26 -0.80 -5.47
N GLU A 106 26.38 -1.52 -5.44
CA GLU A 106 26.73 -2.45 -4.35
C GLU A 106 26.79 -1.77 -2.97
N ASP A 107 27.12 -0.49 -2.95
CA ASP A 107 27.17 0.35 -1.73
C ASP A 107 25.84 1.07 -1.42
N SER A 108 24.72 0.64 -2.00
CA SER A 108 23.39 1.16 -1.68
C SER A 108 22.72 0.33 -0.59
N TYR A 109 22.73 0.82 0.65
CA TYR A 109 22.18 0.11 1.83
C TYR A 109 20.82 0.62 2.32
N GLY A 110 20.34 1.73 1.77
CA GLY A 110 19.02 2.28 2.08
C GLY A 110 17.92 1.55 1.31
N TYR A 111 16.77 1.36 1.97
CA TYR A 111 15.57 0.65 1.48
C TYR A 111 15.34 0.71 -0.03
#